data_AF-A0A8H4XT12-F1
#
_entry.id   AF-A0A8H4XT12-F1
#
_cell.length_a   1.000
_cell.length_b   1.000
_cell.length_c   1.000
_cell.angle_alpha   90.00
_cell.angle_beta   90.00
_cell.angle_gamma   90.00
#
_symmetry.space_group_name_H-M   'P 1'
#
loop_
_entity.id
_entity.type
_entity.pdbx_description
1 polymer ?
#
loop_
_entity_poly.entity_id
_entity_poly.type
_entity_poly.pdbx_seq_one_letter_code
_entity_poly.pdbx_strand_id
1 'polypeptide(L)'
;QDSSYLLNLTLGSPAQNFTLALDTGSSDLWVIGGSKEADNVYVSDKSSSYKSLDLGYNATYADGTTALGVYATDTLGLGDATVKDFQFIVVNQTSSNVGIAGVGYNISTYGAEHQKGYNNLPYALTAAGITKSTAYSLWMDDVNAETGTILFGGVNTAQYTGELQTLPVVPVYNQY
;
A
#
# COMPACT_ATOMS: atom_id res chain seq x y z
N GLN A 1 20.70 -1.91 -9.47
CA GLN A 1 19.44 -1.80 -10.23
C GLN A 1 18.44 -2.52 -9.35
N ASP A 2 17.65 -1.77 -8.59
CA ASP A 2 16.68 -2.37 -7.71
C ASP A 2 15.40 -2.54 -8.52
N SER A 3 15.18 -3.74 -9.04
CA SER A 3 13.96 -4.12 -9.75
C SER A 3 12.85 -4.28 -8.71
N SER A 4 12.01 -3.26 -8.55
CA SER A 4 10.81 -3.34 -7.73
C SER A 4 9.61 -3.72 -8.61
N TYR A 5 8.71 -4.56 -8.07
CA TYR A 5 7.40 -4.75 -8.69
C TYR A 5 6.51 -3.56 -8.33
N LEU A 6 5.80 -3.04 -9.33
CA LEU A 6 4.97 -1.85 -9.17
C LEU A 6 3.48 -2.24 -9.17
N LEU A 7 2.69 -1.54 -8.35
CA LEU A 7 1.25 -1.67 -8.23
C LEU A 7 0.58 -0.40 -8.74
N ASN A 8 -0.32 -0.56 -9.71
CA ASN A 8 -1.16 0.54 -10.19
C ASN A 8 -2.42 0.66 -9.36
N LEU A 9 -2.77 1.89 -8.96
CA LEU A 9 -3.98 2.21 -8.23
C LEU A 9 -4.40 3.66 -8.50
N THR A 10 -5.58 4.03 -8.01
CA THR A 10 -6.03 5.42 -8.03
C THR A 10 -6.41 5.93 -6.65
N LEU A 11 -6.24 7.23 -6.43
CA LEU A 11 -6.72 7.92 -5.24
C LEU A 11 -7.45 9.20 -5.64
N GLY A 12 -8.55 9.51 -4.97
CA GLY A 12 -9.26 10.77 -5.14
C GLY A 12 -10.56 10.72 -5.91
N SER A 13 -11.32 11.82 -5.82
CA SER A 13 -12.52 12.10 -6.62
C SER A 13 -12.45 13.50 -7.24
N PRO A 14 -12.13 13.66 -8.54
CA PRO A 14 -11.83 12.61 -9.52
C PRO A 14 -10.55 11.82 -9.21
N ALA A 15 -10.48 10.61 -9.75
CA ALA A 15 -9.38 9.67 -9.56
C ALA A 15 -8.06 10.20 -10.15
N GLN A 16 -7.00 10.18 -9.35
CA GLN A 16 -5.60 10.45 -9.76
C GLN A 16 -4.85 9.12 -9.81
N ASN A 17 -4.03 8.88 -10.84
CA ASN A 17 -3.36 7.60 -11.08
C ASN A 17 -2.00 7.52 -10.38
N PHE A 18 -1.69 6.35 -9.83
CA PHE A 18 -0.43 6.07 -9.17
C PHE A 18 0.11 4.70 -9.56
N THR A 19 1.44 4.64 -9.63
CA THR A 19 2.24 3.44 -9.78
C THR A 19 3.22 3.41 -8.62
N LEU A 20 2.97 2.55 -7.63
CA LEU A 20 3.71 2.49 -6.37
C LEU A 20 4.56 1.23 -6.28
N ALA A 21 5.68 1.28 -5.56
CA ALA A 21 6.45 0.09 -5.24
C ALA A 21 5.64 -0.82 -4.31
N LEU A 22 5.36 -2.06 -4.74
CA LEU A 22 4.71 -3.06 -3.91
C LEU A 22 5.70 -3.55 -2.85
N ASP A 23 5.36 -3.40 -1.58
CA ASP A 23 6.27 -3.71 -0.48
C ASP A 23 5.60 -4.61 0.56
N THR A 24 6.06 -5.86 0.64
CA THR A 24 5.64 -6.80 1.68
C THR A 24 6.41 -6.63 3.00
N GLY A 25 7.48 -5.83 2.99
CA GLY A 25 8.33 -5.53 4.14
C GLY A 25 7.88 -4.30 4.94
N SER A 26 6.93 -3.51 4.43
CA SER A 26 6.30 -2.41 5.15
C SER A 26 4.78 -2.43 5.05
N SER A 27 4.12 -1.56 5.81
CA SER A 27 2.67 -1.65 6.04
C SER A 27 1.89 -0.39 5.71
N ASP A 28 2.54 0.76 5.57
CA ASP A 28 1.90 2.01 5.20
C ASP A 28 1.86 2.18 3.66
N LEU A 29 0.73 2.68 3.14
CA LEU A 29 0.63 3.14 1.75
C LEU A 29 0.83 4.65 1.71
N TRP A 30 1.78 5.11 0.92
CA TRP A 30 2.02 6.54 0.78
C TRP A 30 2.33 6.95 -0.66
N VAL A 31 1.95 8.19 -0.97
CA VAL A 31 2.14 8.82 -2.27
C VAL A 31 2.86 10.16 -2.08
N ILE A 32 3.60 10.59 -3.11
CA ILE A 32 4.24 11.89 -3.10
C ILE A 32 3.16 12.96 -3.28
N GLY A 33 3.10 13.92 -2.36
CA GLY A 33 2.19 15.06 -2.41
C GLY A 33 2.78 16.25 -3.16
N GLY A 34 1.94 17.01 -3.85
CA GLY A 34 2.37 18.23 -4.55
C GLY A 34 1.23 19.19 -4.84
N SER A 35 1.58 20.38 -5.33
CA SER A 35 0.62 21.44 -5.68
C SER A 35 0.25 21.48 -7.16
N LYS A 36 0.89 20.64 -7.99
CA LYS A 36 0.68 20.56 -9.44
C LYS A 36 0.53 19.11 -9.85
N GLU A 37 -0.37 18.87 -10.79
CA GLU A 37 -0.58 17.56 -11.39
C GLU A 37 0.69 17.12 -12.12
N ALA A 38 1.14 15.92 -11.79
CA ALA A 38 2.25 15.22 -12.41
C ALA A 38 2.09 13.71 -12.15
N ASP A 39 2.81 12.88 -12.89
CA ASP A 39 2.78 11.43 -12.68
C ASP A 39 3.22 11.09 -11.26
N ASN A 40 2.45 10.23 -10.59
CA ASN A 40 2.67 9.81 -9.20
C ASN A 40 2.67 10.94 -8.15
N VAL A 41 2.15 12.13 -8.48
CA VAL A 41 1.98 13.24 -7.55
C VAL A 41 0.51 13.42 -7.19
N TYR A 42 0.21 13.27 -5.91
CA TYR A 42 -1.12 13.49 -5.35
C TYR A 42 -1.33 14.97 -5.06
N VAL A 43 -2.34 15.55 -5.70
CA VAL A 43 -2.76 16.94 -5.50
C VAL A 43 -4.05 16.93 -4.67
N SER A 44 -3.93 17.18 -3.37
CA SER A 44 -5.05 17.14 -2.41
C SER A 44 -6.22 18.04 -2.82
N ASP A 45 -5.92 19.25 -3.30
CA ASP A 45 -6.91 20.26 -3.66
C ASP A 45 -7.75 19.88 -4.89
N LYS A 46 -7.35 18.82 -5.61
CA LYS A 46 -8.06 18.30 -6.78
C LYS A 46 -9.04 17.18 -6.44
N SER A 47 -8.99 16.64 -5.22
CA SER A 47 -9.91 15.61 -4.78
C SER A 47 -11.00 16.18 -3.87
N SER A 48 -12.24 16.06 -4.30
CA SER A 48 -13.43 16.43 -3.52
C SER A 48 -13.72 15.50 -2.34
N SER A 49 -13.08 14.31 -2.29
CA SER A 49 -13.22 13.35 -1.18
C SER A 49 -12.01 13.31 -0.24
N TYR A 50 -10.98 14.12 -0.49
CA TYR A 50 -9.82 14.26 0.38
C TYR A 50 -10.21 14.79 1.77
N LYS A 51 -9.65 14.16 2.81
CA LYS A 51 -9.69 14.68 4.18
C LYS A 51 -8.32 14.49 4.83
N SER A 52 -7.74 15.58 5.35
CA SER A 52 -6.60 15.51 6.26
C SER A 52 -7.03 14.88 7.59
N LEU A 53 -6.16 14.06 8.19
CA LEU A 53 -6.36 13.54 9.55
C LEU A 53 -5.53 14.29 10.61
N ASP A 54 -4.79 15.33 10.20
CA ASP A 54 -3.92 16.15 11.05
C ASP A 54 -2.97 15.31 11.94
N LEU A 55 -2.51 14.18 11.37
CA LEU A 55 -1.59 13.24 11.98
C LEU A 55 -0.32 13.16 11.15
N GLY A 56 0.82 13.48 11.76
CA GLY A 56 2.12 13.40 11.09
C GLY A 56 2.58 11.97 10.83
N TYR A 57 3.35 11.80 9.77
CA TYR A 57 4.06 10.58 9.39
C TYR A 57 5.54 10.89 9.22
N ASN A 58 6.42 10.03 9.74
CA ASN A 58 7.86 10.18 9.62
C ASN A 58 8.54 8.80 9.66
N ALA A 59 8.77 8.22 8.48
CA ALA A 59 9.39 6.91 8.35
C ALA A 59 10.78 6.99 7.71
N THR A 60 11.64 6.08 8.15
CA THR A 60 12.94 5.79 7.55
C THR A 60 13.00 4.31 7.22
N TYR A 61 13.28 3.98 5.96
CA TYR A 61 13.39 2.62 5.45
C TYR A 61 14.80 2.06 5.64
N ALA A 62 14.94 0.73 5.49
CA ALA A 62 16.20 0.03 5.73
C ALA A 62 17.33 0.44 4.76
N ASP A 63 16.98 0.89 3.56
CA ASP A 63 17.89 1.44 2.56
C ASP A 63 18.32 2.89 2.85
N GLY A 64 17.79 3.51 3.91
CA GLY A 64 18.02 4.89 4.29
C GLY A 64 17.06 5.89 3.65
N THR A 65 16.10 5.43 2.84
CA THR A 65 15.06 6.28 2.26
C THR A 65 14.19 6.88 3.36
N THR A 66 13.86 8.16 3.26
CA THR A 66 13.01 8.86 4.24
C THR A 66 11.70 9.30 3.60
N ALA A 67 10.62 9.32 4.38
CA ALA A 67 9.31 9.82 3.96
C ALA A 67 8.63 10.56 5.12
N LEU A 68 8.43 11.87 4.95
CA LEU A 68 7.75 12.73 5.90
C LEU A 68 6.47 13.26 5.24
N GLY A 69 5.37 13.25 5.99
CA GLY A 69 4.07 13.59 5.47
C GLY A 69 2.98 13.66 6.52
N VAL A 70 1.75 13.57 6.05
CA VAL A 70 0.54 13.56 6.89
C VAL A 70 -0.41 12.46 6.43
N TYR A 71 -1.07 11.83 7.40
CA TYR A 71 -2.15 10.90 7.12
C TYR A 71 -3.38 11.65 6.59
N ALA A 72 -4.03 11.02 5.63
CA ALA A 72 -5.26 11.48 5.02
C ALA A 72 -6.18 10.30 4.70
N THR A 73 -7.45 10.61 4.40
CA THR A 73 -8.37 9.65 3.79
C THR A 73 -8.83 10.15 2.43
N ASP A 74 -9.00 9.22 1.50
CA ASP A 74 -9.64 9.51 0.22
C ASP A 74 -10.26 8.23 -0.38
N THR A 75 -10.85 8.30 -1.57
CA THR A 75 -11.36 7.14 -2.31
C THR A 75 -10.22 6.44 -3.01
N LEU A 76 -9.99 5.16 -2.70
CA LEU A 76 -9.04 4.27 -3.38
C LEU A 76 -9.75 3.49 -4.49
N GLY A 77 -9.14 3.43 -5.66
CA GLY A 77 -9.45 2.47 -6.71
C GLY A 77 -8.31 1.48 -6.91
N LEU A 78 -8.62 0.18 -6.99
CA LEU A 78 -7.66 -0.88 -7.25
C LEU A 78 -8.29 -1.94 -8.16
N GLY A 79 -7.91 -1.96 -9.44
CA GLY A 79 -8.66 -2.72 -10.44
C GLY A 79 -10.13 -2.28 -10.45
N ASP A 80 -11.05 -3.25 -10.32
CA ASP A 80 -12.50 -2.98 -10.25
C ASP A 80 -12.99 -2.65 -8.83
N ALA A 81 -12.12 -2.73 -7.82
CA ALA A 81 -12.47 -2.46 -6.42
C ALA A 81 -12.40 -0.96 -6.11
N THR A 82 -13.34 -0.50 -5.27
CA THR A 82 -13.37 0.86 -4.74
C THR A 82 -13.53 0.83 -3.22
N VAL A 83 -12.63 1.50 -2.51
CA VAL A 83 -12.68 1.67 -1.04
C VAL A 83 -12.85 3.15 -0.71
N LYS A 84 -13.96 3.50 -0.07
CA LYS A 84 -14.19 4.87 0.42
C LYS A 84 -13.47 5.10 1.73
N ASP A 85 -13.11 6.36 1.99
CA ASP A 85 -12.42 6.81 3.20
C ASP A 85 -11.18 5.93 3.51
N PHE A 86 -10.47 5.50 2.47
CA PHE A 86 -9.23 4.74 2.58
C PHE A 86 -8.12 5.62 3.15
N GLN A 87 -7.49 5.18 4.25
CA GLN A 87 -6.43 5.93 4.90
C GLN A 87 -5.07 5.63 4.29
N PHE A 88 -4.31 6.67 3.97
CA PHE A 88 -2.97 6.63 3.39
C PHE A 88 -2.18 7.87 3.81
N ILE A 89 -0.94 8.02 3.35
CA ILE A 89 -0.09 9.17 3.67
C ILE A 89 0.19 9.99 2.40
N VAL A 90 0.04 11.31 2.54
CA VAL A 90 0.52 12.29 1.57
C VAL A 90 1.89 12.77 2.04
N VAL A 91 2.95 12.33 1.35
CA VAL A 91 4.36 12.60 1.69
C VAL A 91 4.83 13.85 0.98
N ASN A 92 5.17 14.89 1.75
CA ASN A 92 5.61 16.18 1.21
C ASN A 92 7.14 16.29 1.11
N GLN A 93 7.89 15.43 1.81
CA GLN A 93 9.35 15.38 1.75
C GLN A 93 9.80 13.91 1.75
N THR A 94 10.51 13.50 0.70
CA THR A 94 11.10 12.16 0.60
C THR A 94 12.37 12.20 -0.24
N SER A 95 13.27 11.24 0.01
CA SER A 95 14.43 10.97 -0.84
C SER A 95 14.13 10.01 -1.99
N SER A 96 12.92 9.43 -2.06
CA SER A 96 12.48 8.53 -3.11
C SER A 96 11.72 9.27 -4.23
N ASN A 97 11.78 8.73 -5.44
CA ASN A 97 10.98 9.18 -6.59
C ASN A 97 9.70 8.33 -6.80
N VAL A 98 9.48 7.29 -6.00
CA VAL A 98 8.34 6.39 -6.08
C VAL A 98 7.70 6.21 -4.70
N GLY A 99 6.37 6.24 -4.65
CA GLY A 99 5.62 5.91 -3.43
C GLY A 99 5.59 4.42 -3.14
N ILE A 100 5.09 4.04 -1.97
CA ILE A 100 5.05 2.64 -1.52
C ILE A 100 3.62 2.20 -1.30
N ALA A 101 3.30 0.99 -1.74
CA ALA A 101 2.12 0.23 -1.38
C ALA A 101 2.51 -0.86 -0.38
N GLY A 102 2.59 -0.48 0.91
CA GLY A 102 2.83 -1.42 2.01
C GLY A 102 1.66 -2.37 2.18
N VAL A 103 1.93 -3.68 2.15
CA VAL A 103 0.93 -4.76 2.29
C VAL A 103 1.21 -5.67 3.49
N GLY A 104 2.12 -5.28 4.38
CA GLY A 104 2.41 -5.98 5.62
C GLY A 104 1.30 -5.91 6.67
N TYR A 105 1.61 -6.36 7.88
CA TYR A 105 0.69 -6.32 9.01
C TYR A 105 0.34 -4.87 9.40
N ASN A 106 -0.95 -4.60 9.63
CA ASN A 106 -1.40 -3.26 10.02
C ASN A 106 -0.79 -2.78 11.36
N ILE A 107 -0.41 -3.70 12.24
CA ILE A 107 0.27 -3.38 13.50
C ILE A 107 1.72 -2.90 13.32
N SER A 108 2.30 -3.12 12.14
CA SER A 108 3.62 -2.60 11.76
C SER A 108 3.53 -1.28 10.98
N THR A 109 2.37 -0.64 10.95
CA THR A 109 2.26 0.73 10.43
C THR A 109 2.91 1.72 11.40
N TYR A 110 3.50 2.80 10.90
CA TYR A 110 4.03 3.88 11.74
C TYR A 110 2.98 4.41 12.72
N GLY A 111 1.72 4.54 12.27
CA GLY A 111 0.59 4.92 13.11
C GLY A 111 0.35 3.95 14.26
N ALA A 112 0.40 2.64 14.02
CA ALA A 112 0.20 1.62 15.07
C ALA A 112 1.30 1.66 16.15
N GLU A 113 2.56 1.88 15.76
CA GLU A 113 3.68 2.08 16.70
C GLU A 113 3.44 3.28 17.64
N HIS A 114 2.66 4.26 17.17
CA HIS A 114 2.26 5.46 17.90
C HIS A 114 0.81 5.39 18.43
N GLN A 115 0.29 4.19 18.66
CA GLN A 115 -1.04 3.89 19.25
C GLN A 115 -2.22 4.41 18.42
N LYS A 116 -2.04 4.56 17.11
CA LYS A 116 -3.05 5.02 16.13
C LYS A 116 -3.15 4.04 14.96
N GLY A 117 -3.45 2.77 15.28
CA GLY A 117 -3.64 1.73 14.26
C GLY A 117 -4.80 2.05 13.32
N TYR A 118 -4.68 1.62 12.07
CA TYR A 118 -5.70 1.78 11.04
C TYR A 118 -5.71 0.57 10.10
N ASN A 119 -6.72 0.48 9.24
CA ASN A 119 -6.77 -0.55 8.20
C ASN A 119 -5.88 -0.13 7.02
N ASN A 120 -4.68 -0.68 6.92
CA ASN A 120 -3.85 -0.56 5.71
C ASN A 120 -4.42 -1.40 4.55
N LEU A 121 -3.76 -1.43 3.38
CA LEU A 121 -4.36 -1.88 2.13
C LEU A 121 -5.07 -3.26 2.20
N PRO A 122 -4.45 -4.38 2.64
CA PRO A 122 -5.14 -5.67 2.72
C PRO A 122 -6.33 -5.68 3.69
N TYR A 123 -6.19 -4.96 4.81
CA TYR A 123 -7.21 -4.88 5.86
C TYR A 123 -8.37 -4.01 5.41
N ALA A 124 -8.11 -2.92 4.68
CA ALA A 124 -9.13 -2.03 4.14
C ALA A 124 -10.00 -2.73 3.08
N LEU A 125 -9.38 -3.54 2.20
CA LEU A 125 -10.12 -4.37 1.24
C LEU A 125 -11.05 -5.37 1.95
N THR A 126 -10.57 -5.99 3.02
CA THR A 126 -11.37 -6.94 3.81
C THR A 126 -12.50 -6.23 4.54
N ALA A 127 -12.21 -5.09 5.17
CA ALA A 127 -13.20 -4.28 5.90
C ALA A 127 -14.29 -3.70 4.98
N ALA A 128 -13.95 -3.42 3.72
CA ALA A 128 -14.89 -3.00 2.69
C ALA A 128 -15.72 -4.16 2.10
N GLY A 129 -15.47 -5.41 2.53
CA GLY A 129 -16.16 -6.60 2.03
C GLY A 129 -15.73 -7.03 0.62
N ILE A 130 -14.65 -6.48 0.09
CA ILE A 130 -14.11 -6.81 -1.24
C ILE A 130 -13.43 -8.18 -1.19
N THR A 131 -12.69 -8.46 -0.12
CA THR A 131 -12.06 -9.75 0.13
C THR A 131 -12.68 -10.43 1.35
N LYS A 132 -12.70 -11.77 1.35
CA LYS A 132 -13.17 -12.57 2.50
C LYS A 132 -12.10 -12.80 3.57
N SER A 133 -10.84 -12.55 3.23
CA SER A 133 -9.69 -12.75 4.10
C SER A 133 -8.66 -11.66 3.88
N THR A 134 -7.98 -11.26 4.95
CA THR A 134 -6.82 -10.36 4.92
C THR A 134 -5.55 -11.15 4.57
N ALA A 135 -5.51 -11.64 3.34
CA ALA A 135 -4.40 -12.40 2.78
C ALA A 135 -4.23 -12.02 1.32
N TYR A 136 -3.07 -12.31 0.74
CA TYR A 136 -2.83 -12.17 -0.70
C TYR A 136 -1.87 -13.25 -1.18
N SER A 137 -1.98 -13.65 -2.44
CA SER A 137 -0.95 -14.44 -3.12
C SER A 137 -0.13 -13.55 -4.03
N LEU A 138 1.18 -13.75 -4.05
CA LEU A 138 2.11 -13.05 -4.92
C LEU A 138 2.73 -14.05 -5.91
N TRP A 139 2.59 -13.75 -7.20
CA TRP A 139 3.22 -14.46 -8.30
C TRP A 139 4.07 -13.47 -9.08
N MET A 140 5.39 -13.55 -8.95
CA MET A 140 6.32 -12.63 -9.62
C MET A 140 6.54 -12.97 -11.10
N ASP A 141 6.05 -14.14 -11.52
CA ASP A 141 6.28 -14.75 -12.84
C ASP A 141 7.76 -15.08 -13.10
N ASP A 142 8.08 -15.48 -14.33
CA ASP A 142 9.44 -15.81 -14.78
C ASP A 142 10.36 -14.57 -14.76
N VAL A 143 11.67 -14.76 -14.65
CA VAL A 143 12.65 -13.67 -14.53
C VAL A 143 12.66 -12.71 -15.73
N ASN A 144 12.16 -13.18 -16.88
CA ASN A 144 12.06 -12.40 -18.11
C ASN A 144 10.65 -11.84 -18.37
N ALA A 145 9.69 -12.10 -17.49
CA ALA A 145 8.33 -11.59 -17.63
C ALA A 145 8.28 -10.09 -17.31
N GLU A 146 7.45 -9.35 -18.04
CA GLU A 146 7.27 -7.91 -17.81
C GLU A 146 6.36 -7.61 -16.61
N THR A 147 5.51 -8.56 -16.22
CA THR A 147 4.50 -8.38 -15.17
C THR A 147 4.33 -9.64 -14.33
N GLY A 148 4.16 -9.44 -13.03
CA GLY A 148 3.62 -10.45 -12.11
C GLY A 148 2.13 -10.23 -11.81
N THR A 149 1.63 -10.91 -10.79
CA THR A 149 0.27 -10.75 -10.26
C THR A 149 0.29 -10.80 -8.74
N ILE A 150 -0.38 -9.83 -8.12
CA ILE A 150 -0.84 -9.93 -6.73
C ILE A 150 -2.35 -10.16 -6.74
N LEU A 151 -2.82 -11.12 -5.95
CA LEU A 151 -4.24 -11.42 -5.79
C LEU A 151 -4.64 -11.28 -4.33
N PHE A 152 -5.39 -10.24 -4.00
CA PHE A 152 -5.92 -10.04 -2.65
C PHE A 152 -7.11 -10.96 -2.38
N GLY A 153 -7.10 -11.64 -1.23
CA GLY A 153 -8.18 -12.51 -0.76
C GLY A 153 -8.30 -13.85 -1.47
N GLY A 154 -7.35 -14.22 -2.31
CA GLY A 154 -7.42 -15.44 -3.13
C GLY A 154 -6.06 -16.06 -3.42
N VAL A 155 -6.12 -17.21 -4.09
CA VAL A 155 -4.95 -17.96 -4.57
C VAL A 155 -5.27 -18.52 -5.95
N ASN A 156 -4.33 -18.43 -6.89
CA ASN A 156 -4.46 -19.05 -8.20
C ASN A 156 -3.79 -20.44 -8.19
N THR A 157 -4.61 -21.50 -8.15
CA THR A 157 -4.11 -22.88 -8.08
C THR A 157 -3.44 -23.36 -9.37
N ALA A 158 -3.55 -22.63 -10.47
CA ALA A 158 -2.84 -22.92 -11.71
C ALA A 158 -1.39 -22.41 -11.71
N GLN A 159 -0.99 -21.58 -10.73
CA GLN A 159 0.33 -20.96 -10.64
C GLN A 159 1.30 -21.71 -9.70
N TYR A 160 0.95 -22.90 -9.25
CA TYR A 160 1.86 -23.77 -8.51
C TYR A 160 1.55 -25.23 -8.79
N THR A 161 2.50 -26.12 -8.46
CA THR A 161 2.31 -27.57 -8.52
C THR A 161 2.31 -28.16 -7.12
N GLY A 162 1.65 -29.31 -6.95
CA GLY A 162 1.50 -29.95 -5.64
C GLY A 162 0.57 -29.18 -4.71
N GLU A 163 0.84 -29.27 -3.40
CA GLU A 163 0.04 -28.64 -2.34
C GLU A 163 0.86 -27.55 -1.63
N LEU A 164 0.24 -26.40 -1.39
CA LEU A 164 0.85 -25.33 -0.59
C LEU A 164 1.06 -25.81 0.84
N GLN A 165 2.28 -25.60 1.35
CA GLN A 165 2.63 -25.89 2.73
C GLN A 165 2.52 -24.62 3.56
N THR A 166 1.91 -24.73 4.74
CA THR A 166 1.80 -23.59 5.68
C THR A 166 3.01 -23.58 6.60
N LEU A 167 3.73 -22.47 6.63
CA LEU A 167 4.78 -22.20 7.60
C LEU A 167 4.29 -21.15 8.59
N PRO A 168 4.54 -21.31 9.89
CA PRO A 168 4.17 -20.29 10.87
C PRO A 168 5.02 -19.03 10.64
N VAL A 169 4.37 -17.87 10.75
CA VAL A 169 5.08 -16.59 10.84
C VAL A 169 5.79 -16.55 12.19
N VAL A 170 7.07 -16.20 12.18
CA VAL A 170 7.86 -16.10 13.41
C VAL A 170 7.66 -14.69 13.98
N PRO A 171 7.04 -14.55 15.18
CA PRO A 171 6.85 -13.24 15.78
C PRO A 171 8.19 -12.63 16.21
N VAL A 172 8.28 -11.30 16.13
CA VAL A 172 9.41 -10.53 16.66
C VAL A 172 8.95 -9.87 17.95
N TYR A 173 9.69 -10.04 19.05
CA TYR A 173 9.31 -9.54 20.39
C TYR A 173 7.88 -9.97 20.86
N ASN A 174 7.43 -11.17 20.48
CA ASN A 174 6.07 -11.69 20.72
C ASN A 174 4.94 -10.85 20.07
N GLN A 175 5.27 -10.07 19.04
CA GLN A 175 4.32 -9.37 18.18
C GLN A 175 4.46 -9.88 16.75
N TYR A 176 3.34 -9.95 16.03
CA TYR A 176 3.29 -10.46 14.65
C TYR A 176 3.49 -9.36 13.62
#